data_AF-A0A077WI00-F1
#
_entry.id   AF-A0A077WI00-F1
#
_cell.length_a   1.000
_cell.length_b   1.000
_cell.length_c   1.000
_cell.angle_alpha   90.00
_cell.angle_beta   90.00
_cell.angle_gamma   90.00
#
_symmetry.space_group_name_H-M   'P 1'
#
loop_
_entity.id
_entity.type
_entity.pdbx_description
1 polymer ?
#
loop_
_entity_poly.entity_id
_entity_poly.type
_entity_poly.pdbx_seq_one_letter_code
_entity_poly.pdbx_strand_id
1 'polypeptide(L)'
;MRFSLIAAATIAGYASLAAAQECNPSFNVTAAPQCISDCNKKAGQEQYADWTDDPKSPHFVQSMGYQCGKGTPAYTTFMTASGTCMMSCSKDDQNAFGQYYAAACAWYSEHSKDTCDVTEESIAMKIKMGGALVAAAAAGSAALLF
;
A
#
# COMPACT_ATOMS: atom_id res chain seq x y z
N MET A 1 -24.72 -36.13 -39.31
CA MET A 1 -23.68 -35.09 -39.22
C MET A 1 -23.45 -34.80 -37.75
N ARG A 2 -22.22 -34.96 -37.27
CA ARG A 2 -21.84 -34.88 -35.85
C ARG A 2 -21.51 -33.41 -35.54
N PHE A 3 -22.22 -32.78 -34.62
CA PHE A 3 -21.87 -31.43 -34.15
C PHE A 3 -21.04 -31.55 -32.87
N SER A 4 -19.73 -31.43 -33.02
CA SER A 4 -18.79 -31.26 -31.90
C SER A 4 -18.67 -29.76 -31.62
N LEU A 5 -19.14 -29.31 -30.45
CA LEU A 5 -18.82 -27.99 -29.92
C LEU A 5 -17.62 -28.14 -28.98
N ILE A 6 -16.49 -27.57 -29.41
CA ILE A 6 -15.25 -27.48 -28.63
C ILE A 6 -15.42 -26.30 -27.67
N ALA A 7 -15.38 -26.58 -26.37
CA ALA A 7 -15.33 -25.57 -25.33
C ALA A 7 -13.97 -24.85 -25.38
N ALA A 8 -13.97 -23.56 -25.70
CA ALA A 8 -12.80 -22.70 -25.55
C ALA A 8 -12.80 -22.11 -24.14
N ALA A 9 -11.96 -22.67 -23.27
CA ALA A 9 -11.64 -22.08 -21.97
C ALA A 9 -10.64 -20.94 -22.17
N THR A 10 -11.08 -19.69 -22.10
CA THR A 10 -10.21 -18.53 -22.04
C THR A 10 -9.93 -18.17 -20.59
N ILE A 11 -8.77 -18.61 -20.08
CA ILE A 11 -8.23 -18.10 -18.83
C ILE A 11 -7.59 -16.75 -19.17
N ALA A 12 -8.36 -15.67 -18.99
CA ALA A 12 -7.83 -14.32 -19.06
C ALA A 12 -6.99 -14.07 -17.81
N GLY A 13 -5.67 -14.08 -17.98
CA GLY A 13 -4.72 -13.69 -16.94
C GLY A 13 -4.99 -12.26 -16.49
N TYR A 14 -5.22 -12.10 -15.19
CA TYR A 14 -5.52 -10.83 -14.55
C TYR A 14 -4.24 -9.98 -14.49
N ALA A 15 -4.14 -8.96 -15.34
CA ALA A 15 -3.31 -7.80 -15.04
C ALA A 15 -4.14 -6.88 -14.14
N SER A 16 -3.95 -6.98 -12.83
CA SER A 16 -4.69 -6.19 -11.85
C SER A 16 -4.22 -4.74 -11.83
N LEU A 17 -5.03 -3.85 -12.40
CA LEU A 17 -4.95 -2.41 -12.12
C LEU A 17 -5.58 -2.16 -10.74
N ALA A 18 -4.74 -2.03 -9.74
CA ALA A 18 -5.14 -1.67 -8.38
C ALA A 18 -5.74 -0.26 -8.36
N ALA A 19 -7.07 -0.12 -8.27
CA ALA A 19 -7.62 1.14 -7.76
C ALA A 19 -7.27 1.19 -6.27
N ALA A 20 -6.55 2.25 -5.87
CA ALA A 20 -6.06 2.47 -4.53
C ALA A 20 -7.25 2.56 -3.54
N GLN A 21 -7.38 1.57 -2.66
CA GLN A 21 -8.20 1.74 -1.45
C GLN A 21 -7.51 2.78 -0.59
N GLU A 22 -8.24 3.80 -0.14
CA GLU A 22 -7.72 4.75 0.85
C GLU A 22 -8.06 4.20 2.24
N CYS A 23 -7.22 3.29 2.75
CA CYS A 23 -7.43 2.67 4.07
C CYS A 23 -7.44 3.70 5.21
N ASN A 24 -6.59 4.73 5.13
CA ASN A 24 -6.45 5.73 6.18
C ASN A 24 -6.49 7.16 5.60
N PRO A 25 -7.64 7.62 5.08
CA PRO A 25 -7.74 8.89 4.35
C PRO A 25 -7.59 10.11 5.25
N SER A 26 -7.77 9.96 6.57
CA SER A 26 -7.52 11.02 7.56
C SER A 26 -6.02 11.21 7.86
N PHE A 27 -5.16 10.28 7.44
CA PHE A 27 -3.72 10.40 7.65
C PHE A 27 -3.15 11.47 6.71
N ASN A 28 -2.97 12.67 7.24
CA ASN A 28 -2.45 13.84 6.52
C ASN A 28 -1.15 14.36 7.14
N VAL A 29 -0.30 13.46 7.65
CA VAL A 29 1.00 13.83 8.19
C VAL A 29 2.01 13.86 7.04
N THR A 30 2.75 14.97 6.93
CA THR A 30 3.84 15.09 5.96
C THR A 30 4.84 13.96 6.14
N ALA A 31 5.11 13.21 5.08
CA ALA A 31 6.00 12.04 5.14
C ALA A 31 7.37 12.37 5.76
N ALA A 32 7.94 11.39 6.45
CA ALA A 32 9.30 11.51 6.98
C ALA A 32 10.32 11.69 5.85
N PRO A 33 11.46 12.33 6.11
CA PRO A 33 12.54 12.43 5.14
C PRO A 33 13.02 11.05 4.69
N GLN A 34 13.43 10.93 3.41
CA GLN A 34 13.70 9.63 2.80
C GLN A 34 14.69 8.76 3.58
N CYS A 35 15.80 9.34 4.08
CA CYS A 35 16.78 8.59 4.87
C CYS A 35 16.15 7.92 6.10
N ILE A 36 15.26 8.64 6.78
CA ILE A 36 14.56 8.17 7.97
C ILE A 36 13.50 7.13 7.59
N SER A 37 12.76 7.35 6.49
CA SER A 37 11.80 6.38 5.96
C SER A 37 12.47 5.06 5.59
N ASP A 38 13.65 5.09 4.97
CA ASP A 38 14.43 3.91 4.63
C ASP A 38 14.89 3.15 5.90
N CYS A 39 15.32 3.88 6.94
CA CYS A 39 15.66 3.30 8.24
C CYS A 39 14.46 2.64 8.94
N ASN A 40 13.31 3.31 8.94
CA ASN A 40 12.06 2.78 9.48
C ASN A 40 11.62 1.53 8.70
N LYS A 41 11.68 1.59 7.37
CA LYS A 41 11.34 0.46 6.50
C LYS A 41 12.22 -0.74 6.77
N LYS A 42 13.53 -0.56 6.86
CA LYS A 42 14.46 -1.64 7.19
C LYS A 42 14.12 -2.27 8.56
N ALA A 43 14.00 -1.46 9.61
CA ALA A 43 13.72 -1.93 10.96
C ALA A 43 12.32 -2.58 11.10
N GLY A 44 11.35 -2.07 10.35
CA GLY A 44 9.99 -2.59 10.29
C GLY A 44 9.94 -3.93 9.58
N GLN A 45 10.57 -4.03 8.39
CA GLN A 45 10.61 -5.25 7.60
C GLN A 45 11.38 -6.40 8.26
N GLU A 46 12.32 -6.10 9.15
CA GLU A 46 12.98 -7.10 10.00
C GLU A 46 12.02 -7.78 11.00
N GLN A 47 10.95 -7.10 11.41
CA GLN A 47 9.97 -7.61 12.38
C GLN A 47 8.63 -8.01 11.76
N TYR A 48 8.31 -7.41 10.61
CA TYR A 48 7.04 -7.58 9.93
C TYR A 48 7.23 -7.41 8.42
N ALA A 49 7.14 -8.51 7.67
CA ALA A 49 7.44 -8.51 6.25
C ALA A 49 6.58 -7.53 5.43
N ASP A 50 5.31 -7.36 5.82
CA ASP A 50 4.38 -6.44 5.14
C ASP A 50 4.41 -5.02 5.72
N TRP A 51 5.47 -4.69 6.49
CA TRP A 51 5.62 -3.34 7.03
C TRP A 51 5.60 -2.29 5.92
N THR A 52 4.88 -1.21 6.17
CA THR A 52 4.66 -0.14 5.22
C THR A 52 4.43 1.20 5.91
N ASP A 53 4.88 2.26 5.26
CA ASP A 53 4.58 3.65 5.58
C ASP A 53 3.49 4.25 4.67
N ASP A 54 2.89 3.46 3.78
CA ASP A 54 1.82 3.89 2.90
C ASP A 54 0.48 3.91 3.66
N PRO A 55 -0.14 5.09 3.91
CA PRO A 55 -1.43 5.17 4.58
C PRO A 55 -2.58 4.51 3.81
N LYS A 56 -2.40 4.19 2.54
CA LYS A 56 -3.39 3.47 1.73
C LYS A 56 -3.30 1.96 1.90
N SER A 57 -2.26 1.45 2.54
CA SER A 57 -2.09 0.02 2.75
C SER A 57 -2.96 -0.48 3.92
N PRO A 58 -3.54 -1.69 3.82
CA PRO A 58 -4.21 -2.34 4.95
C PRO A 58 -3.25 -2.65 6.11
N HIS A 59 -1.94 -2.66 5.86
CA HIS A 59 -0.92 -2.96 6.86
C HIS A 59 -0.37 -1.70 7.56
N PHE A 60 -0.87 -0.52 7.22
CA PHE A 60 -0.36 0.75 7.72
C PHE A 60 -0.50 0.90 9.23
N VAL A 61 -1.71 0.70 9.78
CA VAL A 61 -1.97 0.85 11.22
C VAL A 61 -1.14 -0.15 12.03
N GLN A 62 -1.00 -1.37 11.54
CA GLN A 62 -0.13 -2.37 12.16
C GLN A 62 1.35 -1.93 12.15
N SER A 63 1.83 -1.39 11.04
CA SER A 63 3.21 -0.86 10.89
C SER A 63 3.47 0.32 11.83
N MET A 64 2.50 1.22 11.96
CA MET A 64 2.51 2.32 12.93
C MET A 64 2.58 1.82 14.38
N GLY A 65 2.03 0.64 14.68
CA GLY A 65 2.14 0.00 15.99
C GLY A 65 3.59 -0.29 16.41
N TYR A 66 4.49 -0.62 15.47
CA TYR A 66 5.92 -0.78 15.76
C TYR A 66 6.59 0.56 16.09
N GLN A 67 6.13 1.66 15.51
CA GLN A 67 6.73 2.97 15.70
C GLN A 67 6.14 3.74 16.90
N CYS A 68 4.87 3.54 17.20
CA CYS A 68 4.09 4.35 18.15
C CYS A 68 3.52 3.54 19.32
N GLY A 69 3.50 2.21 19.26
CA GLY A 69 2.98 1.31 20.30
C GLY A 69 3.90 1.19 21.53
N LYS A 70 4.07 2.30 22.26
CA LYS A 70 4.99 2.41 23.41
C LYS A 70 4.73 1.33 24.46
N GLY A 71 5.80 0.88 25.10
CA GLY A 71 5.74 -0.14 26.16
C GLY A 71 5.68 -1.58 25.65
N THR A 72 5.74 -1.80 24.33
CA THR A 72 5.82 -3.14 23.74
C THR A 72 7.26 -3.53 23.40
N PRO A 73 7.58 -4.84 23.36
CA PRO A 73 8.85 -5.33 22.85
C PRO A 73 9.08 -4.94 21.39
N ALA A 74 8.04 -5.02 20.55
CA ALA A 74 8.08 -4.65 19.15
C ALA A 74 8.49 -3.18 18.95
N TYR A 75 7.93 -2.28 19.75
CA TYR A 75 8.31 -0.87 19.76
C TYR A 75 9.78 -0.68 20.14
N THR A 76 10.24 -1.35 21.19
CA THR A 76 11.61 -1.18 21.67
C THR A 76 12.63 -1.67 20.64
N THR A 77 12.37 -2.82 20.02
CA THR A 77 13.19 -3.37 18.93
C THR A 77 13.19 -2.45 17.73
N PHE A 78 12.01 -1.98 17.29
CA PHE A 78 11.88 -1.06 16.17
C PHE A 78 12.67 0.22 16.40
N MET A 79 12.43 0.90 17.53
CA MET A 79 13.07 2.18 17.85
C MET A 79 14.58 2.05 18.02
N THR A 80 15.07 0.91 18.50
CA THR A 80 16.52 0.65 18.61
C THR A 80 17.15 0.47 17.24
N ALA A 81 16.57 -0.38 16.39
CA ALA A 81 17.09 -0.66 15.05
C ALA A 81 16.99 0.57 14.14
N SER A 82 15.82 1.20 14.09
CA SER A 82 15.59 2.40 13.29
C SER A 82 16.41 3.57 13.82
N GLY A 83 16.42 3.81 15.13
CA GLY A 83 17.21 4.88 15.76
C GLY A 83 18.71 4.74 15.50
N THR A 84 19.24 3.52 15.50
CA THR A 84 20.66 3.26 15.17
C THR A 84 20.97 3.63 13.72
N CYS A 85 20.08 3.26 12.79
CA CYS A 85 20.21 3.63 11.39
C CYS A 85 20.09 5.16 11.18
N MET A 86 19.16 5.82 11.88
CA MET A 86 18.93 7.25 11.75
C MET A 86 20.13 8.12 12.15
N MET A 87 21.09 7.58 12.92
CA MET A 87 22.32 8.28 13.26
C MET A 87 23.16 8.65 12.03
N SER A 88 23.05 7.93 10.91
CA SER A 88 23.72 8.28 9.66
C SER A 88 22.95 9.29 8.80
N CYS A 89 21.70 9.59 9.14
CA CYS A 89 20.92 10.60 8.43
C CYS A 89 21.37 12.02 8.81
N SER A 90 21.08 12.99 7.94
CA SER A 90 21.46 14.38 8.19
C SER A 90 20.79 14.92 9.46
N LYS A 91 21.41 15.94 10.07
CA LYS A 91 20.82 16.59 11.26
C LYS A 91 19.43 17.17 10.97
N ASP A 92 19.23 17.69 9.76
CA ASP A 92 17.96 18.24 9.30
C ASP A 92 16.90 17.15 9.18
N ASP A 93 17.24 15.97 8.65
CA ASP A 93 16.32 14.84 8.59
C ASP A 93 15.89 14.37 9.97
N GLN A 94 16.86 14.28 10.91
CA GLN A 94 16.57 13.91 12.29
C GLN A 94 15.64 14.93 12.98
N ASN A 95 15.84 16.22 12.72
CA ASN A 95 14.97 17.28 13.26
C ASN A 95 13.56 17.22 12.65
N ALA A 96 13.46 17.04 11.33
CA ALA A 96 12.18 16.91 10.63
C ALA A 96 11.41 15.66 11.09
N PHE A 97 12.12 14.56 11.36
CA PHE A 97 11.51 13.35 11.89
C PHE A 97 10.82 13.56 13.24
N GLY A 98 11.36 14.41 14.12
CA GLY A 98 10.71 14.72 15.39
C GLY A 98 9.29 15.29 15.22
N GLN A 99 9.08 16.12 14.18
CA GLN A 99 7.75 16.67 13.85
C GLN A 99 6.83 15.60 13.27
N TYR A 100 7.32 14.81 12.32
CA TYR A 100 6.58 13.67 11.77
C TYR A 100 6.15 12.70 12.87
N TYR A 101 7.09 12.27 13.71
CA TYR A 101 6.87 11.25 14.74
C TYR A 101 5.80 11.68 15.73
N ALA A 102 5.83 12.93 16.20
CA ALA A 102 4.83 13.45 17.11
C ALA A 102 3.42 13.45 16.49
N ALA A 103 3.28 13.95 15.26
CA ALA A 103 1.99 14.02 14.56
C ALA A 103 1.46 12.63 14.19
N ALA A 104 2.33 11.75 13.67
CA ALA A 104 1.95 10.40 13.27
C ALA A 104 1.54 9.54 14.47
N CYS A 105 2.25 9.63 15.60
CA CYS A 105 1.87 8.89 16.81
C CYS A 105 0.66 9.48 17.53
N ALA A 106 0.38 10.78 17.40
CA ALA A 106 -0.87 11.36 17.86
C ALA A 106 -2.06 10.78 17.07
N TRP A 107 -1.97 10.78 15.74
CA TRP A 107 -2.96 10.15 14.88
C TRP A 107 -3.15 8.66 15.22
N TYR A 108 -2.05 7.91 15.36
CA TYR A 108 -2.13 6.49 15.70
C TYR A 108 -2.83 6.24 17.04
N SER A 109 -2.69 7.12 18.03
CA SER A 109 -3.37 6.93 19.32
C SER A 109 -4.90 6.93 19.20
N GLU A 110 -5.43 7.68 18.23
CA GLU A 110 -6.87 7.77 17.93
C GLU A 110 -7.32 6.63 17.00
N HIS A 111 -6.44 6.19 16.10
CA HIS A 111 -6.75 5.28 14.99
C HIS A 111 -6.13 3.87 15.13
N SER A 112 -5.53 3.54 16.27
CA SER A 112 -4.83 2.26 16.50
C SER A 112 -5.70 1.01 16.35
N LYS A 113 -7.02 1.18 16.35
CA LYS A 113 -8.01 0.11 16.22
C LYS A 113 -8.72 0.13 14.86
N ASP A 114 -8.34 1.04 13.97
CA ASP A 114 -8.94 1.13 12.65
C ASP A 114 -8.58 -0.11 11.84
N THR A 115 -9.58 -0.65 11.15
CA THR A 115 -9.44 -1.78 10.24
C THR A 115 -9.61 -1.29 8.80
N CYS A 116 -8.77 -1.79 7.89
CA CYS A 116 -9.03 -1.62 6.47
C CYS A 116 -9.82 -2.82 5.95
N ASP A 117 -11.14 -2.71 5.97
CA ASP A 117 -12.03 -3.75 5.45
C ASP A 117 -12.03 -3.73 3.91
N VAL A 118 -11.29 -4.67 3.32
CA VAL A 118 -11.38 -5.05 1.90
C VAL A 118 -12.72 -5.75 1.63
N THR A 119 -13.82 -4.99 1.64
CA THR A 119 -15.15 -5.54 1.33
C THR A 119 -15.25 -5.93 -0.15
N GLU A 120 -15.94 -7.04 -0.45
CA GLU A 120 -16.18 -7.52 -1.82
C GLU A 120 -16.94 -6.50 -2.70
N GLU A 121 -17.63 -5.51 -2.12
CA GLU A 121 -18.29 -4.42 -2.85
C GLU A 121 -17.29 -3.44 -3.49
N SER A 122 -16.13 -3.22 -2.87
CA SER A 122 -15.02 -2.47 -3.49
C SER A 122 -14.47 -3.18 -4.74
N ILE A 123 -14.68 -4.50 -4.81
CA ILE A 123 -14.36 -5.36 -5.95
C ILE A 123 -15.49 -5.30 -7.00
N ALA A 124 -16.76 -5.30 -6.58
CA ALA A 124 -17.92 -5.25 -7.49
C ALA A 124 -18.11 -3.90 -8.19
N MET A 125 -17.83 -2.78 -7.53
CA MET A 125 -17.94 -1.43 -8.14
C MET A 125 -16.85 -1.19 -9.20
N LYS A 126 -15.67 -1.83 -9.05
CA LYS A 126 -14.59 -1.87 -10.06
C LYS A 126 -15.02 -2.54 -11.38
N ILE A 127 -15.88 -3.56 -11.30
CA ILE A 127 -16.36 -4.30 -12.50
C ILE A 127 -17.33 -3.45 -13.33
N LYS A 128 -18.14 -2.61 -12.70
CA LYS A 128 -19.23 -1.89 -13.38
C LYS A 128 -18.77 -0.64 -14.13
N MET A 129 -17.68 0.01 -13.70
CA MET A 129 -17.16 1.24 -14.33
C MET A 129 -16.10 0.97 -15.42
N GLY A 130 -15.39 -0.17 -15.38
CA GLY A 130 -14.33 -0.52 -16.33
C GLY A 130 -14.81 -1.07 -17.69
N GLY A 131 -16.10 -1.35 -17.85
CA GLY A 131 -16.66 -1.92 -19.09
C GLY A 131 -16.82 -0.95 -20.26
N ALA A 132 -16.56 0.35 -20.07
CA ALA A 132 -16.86 1.38 -21.09
C ALA A 132 -15.67 1.76 -21.99
N LEU A 133 -14.42 1.40 -21.66
CA LEU A 133 -13.23 1.90 -22.39
C LEU A 133 -12.56 0.90 -23.34
N VAL A 134 -12.97 -0.38 -23.38
CA VAL A 134 -12.37 -1.40 -24.27
C VAL A 134 -13.29 -1.69 -25.44
N ALA A 135 -13.56 -0.68 -26.27
CA ALA A 135 -14.30 -0.86 -27.53
C ALA A 135 -13.74 -0.05 -28.71
N ALA A 136 -12.51 0.45 -28.64
CA ALA A 136 -11.94 1.28 -29.70
C ALA A 136 -10.45 1.01 -29.97
N ALA A 137 -10.08 -0.23 -30.32
CA ALA A 137 -8.77 -0.51 -30.93
C ALA A 137 -8.71 -1.90 -31.59
N ALA A 138 -9.48 -2.14 -32.66
CA ALA A 138 -9.21 -3.23 -33.61
C ALA A 138 -10.03 -3.06 -34.91
N ALA A 139 -9.74 -2.01 -35.69
CA ALA A 139 -10.16 -1.95 -37.09
C ALA A 139 -9.08 -1.24 -37.91
N GLY A 140 -8.29 -2.03 -38.64
CA GLY A 140 -7.22 -1.58 -39.52
C GLY A 140 -5.95 -2.40 -39.26
N SER A 141 -5.40 -3.20 -40.17
CA SER A 141 -5.68 -3.41 -41.58
C SER A 141 -5.13 -4.78 -41.95
N ALA A 142 -5.89 -5.60 -42.68
CA ALA A 142 -5.34 -6.75 -43.38
C ALA A 142 -6.02 -6.91 -44.75
N ALA A 143 -5.22 -6.57 -45.77
CA ALA A 143 -5.17 -7.15 -47.11
C ALA A 143 -6.45 -7.15 -47.98
N LEU A 144 -6.47 -6.15 -48.86
CA LEU A 144 -6.72 -6.24 -50.32
C LEU A 144 -6.96 -7.64 -50.88
N LEU A 145 -8.17 -7.85 -51.39
CA LEU A 145 -8.47 -8.78 -52.48
C LEU A 145 -8.28 -8.02 -53.81
N PHE A 146 -7.43 -8.53 -54.70
CA PHE A 146 -7.64 -8.81 -56.13
C PHE A 146 -6.32 -9.26 -56.76
#